data_AF-A0A1Q4F6P4-F1
#
_entry.id   AF-A0A1Q4F6P4-F1
#
_cell.length_a   1.000
_cell.length_b   1.000
_cell.length_c   1.000
_cell.angle_alpha   90.00
_cell.angle_beta   90.00
_cell.angle_gamma   90.00
#
_symmetry.space_group_name_H-M   'P 1'
#
loop_
_entity.id
_entity.type
_entity.pdbx_description
1 polymer ?
#
loop_
_entity_poly.entity_id
_entity_poly.type
_entity_poly.pdbx_seq_one_letter_code
_entity_poly.pdbx_strand_id
1 'polypeptide(L)' 'MPTGKFTEAQLELLRMFSRQYPDKLWIEVKDLLSKYFMEKASGEMNNLFEQQEWGDKKIQEWATEHMRTPYHKKGE' A
#
# COMPACT_ATOMS: atom_id res chain seq x y z
N MET A 1 -9.52 20.28 9.81
CA MET A 1 -8.14 20.02 10.31
C MET A 1 -8.24 19.05 11.47
N PRO A 2 -7.35 18.06 11.64
CA PRO A 2 -7.49 17.07 12.69
C PRO A 2 -7.44 17.74 14.07
N THR A 3 -8.48 17.54 14.88
CA THR A 3 -8.73 18.19 16.18
C THR A 3 -8.26 17.34 17.36
N GLY A 4 -7.03 16.84 17.31
CA GLY A 4 -6.40 16.08 18.40
C GLY A 4 -4.92 16.44 18.51
N LYS A 5 -4.40 16.56 19.74
CA LYS A 5 -2.96 16.78 19.97
C LYS A 5 -2.18 15.68 19.25
N PHE A 6 -1.15 16.07 18.48
CA PHE A 6 -0.25 15.12 17.84
C PHE A 6 0.38 14.20 18.89
N THR A 7 0.59 12.93 18.53
CA THR A 7 1.41 12.02 19.33
C THR A 7 2.87 12.47 19.30
N GLU A 8 3.69 12.04 20.27
CA GLU A 8 5.12 12.37 20.27
C GLU A 8 5.83 11.92 18.99
N ALA A 9 5.51 10.73 18.46
CA ALA A 9 6.05 10.26 17.19
C ALA A 9 5.66 11.16 15.99
N GLN A 10 4.43 11.68 15.99
CA GLN A 10 3.99 12.62 14.95
C GLN A 10 4.71 13.96 15.09
N LEU A 11 4.90 14.46 16.32
CA LEU A 11 5.66 15.69 16.59
C LEU A 11 7.13 15.53 16.19
N GLU A 12 7.73 14.37 16.43
CA GLU A 12 9.11 14.07 16.04
C GLU A 12 9.28 14.07 14.52
N LEU A 13 8.37 13.42 13.79
CA LEU A 13 8.33 13.48 12.32
C LEU A 13 8.17 14.92 11.82
N LEU A 14 7.26 15.69 12.40
CA LEU A 14 7.07 17.11 12.04
C LEU A 14 8.33 17.95 12.30
N ARG A 15 9.03 17.70 13.41
CA ARG A 15 10.32 18.35 13.71
C ARG A 15 11.39 17.98 12.70
N MET A 16 11.44 16.71 12.26
CA MET A 16 12.32 16.29 11.17
C MET A 16 12.07 17.19 9.95
N PHE A 17 10.84 17.28 9.46
CA PHE A 17 10.47 18.09 8.29
C PHE A 17 10.59 19.62 8.44
N SER A 18 10.85 20.12 9.65
CA SER A 18 10.98 21.58 9.89
C SER A 18 12.25 22.18 9.30
N ARG A 19 13.25 21.37 8.94
CA ARG A 19 14.46 21.81 8.24
C ARG A 19 14.24 21.74 6.74
N GLN A 20 14.80 22.70 6.00
CA GLN A 20 14.87 22.58 4.54
C GLN A 20 15.78 21.41 4.19
N TYR A 21 15.18 20.32 3.74
CA TYR A 21 15.90 19.22 3.13
C TYR A 21 15.98 19.41 1.61
N PRO A 22 17.02 18.88 0.96
CA PRO A 22 17.03 18.76 -0.49
C PRO A 22 15.81 17.95 -0.94
N ASP A 23 15.14 18.36 -2.02
CA ASP A 23 13.95 17.68 -2.56
C ASP A 23 14.17 16.17 -2.78
N LYS A 24 15.40 15.79 -3.12
CA LYS A 24 15.82 14.40 -3.30
C LYS A 24 15.64 13.54 -2.03
N LEU A 25 15.92 14.10 -0.85
CA LEU A 25 15.78 13.36 0.41
C LEU A 25 14.32 13.00 0.67
N TRP A 26 13.38 13.86 0.29
CA TRP A 26 11.95 13.57 0.46
C TRP A 26 11.48 12.43 -0.46
N ILE A 27 12.04 12.33 -1.66
CA ILE A 27 11.80 11.22 -2.57
C ILE A 27 12.34 9.92 -1.95
N GLU A 28 13.54 9.95 -1.38
CA GLU A 28 14.15 8.79 -0.73
C GLU A 28 13.35 8.30 0.50
N VAL A 29 12.84 9.22 1.33
CA VAL A 29 11.98 8.88 2.47
C VAL A 29 10.67 8.23 2.01
N LYS A 30 10.04 8.76 0.96
CA LYS A 30 8.82 8.17 0.39
C LYS A 30 9.07 6.77 -0.16
N ASP A 31 10.19 6.58 -0.85
CA ASP A 31 10.57 5.28 -1.40
C ASP A 31 10.82 4.25 -0.28
N LEU A 32 11.53 4.64 0.78
CA LEU A 32 11.75 3.79 1.95
C LEU A 32 10.43 3.35 2.60
N LEU A 33 9.52 4.31 2.85
CA LEU A 33 8.22 4.01 3.45
C LEU A 33 7.38 3.11 2.52
N SER A 34 7.39 3.39 1.22
CA SER A 34 6.64 2.61 0.22
C SER A 34 7.13 1.17 0.17
N LYS A 35 8.45 0.96 0.14
CA LYS A 35 9.06 -0.38 0.17
C LYS A 35 8.69 -1.13 1.44
N TYR A 36 8.81 -0.50 2.60
CA TYR A 36 8.46 -1.12 3.88
C TYR A 36 7.01 -1.60 3.91
N PHE A 37 6.06 -0.74 3.49
CA PHE A 37 4.65 -1.13 3.48
C PHE A 37 4.32 -2.17 2.40
N MET A 38 4.98 -2.12 1.24
CA MET A 38 4.83 -3.13 0.20
C MET A 38 5.30 -4.50 0.69
N GLU A 39 6.49 -4.58 1.29
CA GLU A 39 7.03 -5.83 1.85
C GLU A 39 6.11 -6.41 2.94
N LYS A 40 5.61 -5.54 3.83
CA LYS A 40 4.66 -5.94 4.86
C LYS A 40 3.35 -6.47 4.28
N ALA A 41 2.76 -5.76 3.31
CA ALA A 41 1.53 -6.18 2.66
C ALA A 41 1.71 -7.50 1.89
N SER A 42 2.84 -7.68 1.20
CA SER A 42 3.18 -8.94 0.54
C SER A 42 3.30 -10.10 1.53
N GLY A 43 3.95 -9.87 2.68
CA GLY A 43 4.05 -10.88 3.74
C GLY A 43 2.69 -11.26 4.33
N GLU A 44 1.84 -10.27 4.62
CA GLU A 44 0.47 -10.51 5.10
C GLU A 44 -0.39 -11.26 4.08
N MET A 45 -0.23 -10.96 2.78
CA MET A 45 -0.93 -11.67 1.71
C MET A 45 -0.50 -13.13 1.60
N ASN A 46 0.81 -13.41 1.72
CA ASN A 46 1.31 -14.78 1.74
C ASN A 46 0.74 -15.56 2.92
N ASN A 47 0.74 -14.97 4.12
CA ASN A 47 0.16 -15.59 5.31
C ASN A 47 -1.33 -15.89 5.13
N LEU A 48 -2.09 -14.94 4.55
CA LEU A 48 -3.51 -15.12 4.27
C LEU A 48 -3.73 -16.25 3.26
N PHE A 49 -2.91 -16.31 2.21
CA PHE A 49 -2.98 -17.33 1.17
C PHE A 49 -2.79 -18.74 1.74
N GLU A 50 -1.80 -18.91 2.63
CA GLU A 50 -1.56 -20.17 3.33
C GLU A 50 -2.70 -20.51 4.31
N GLN A 51 -3.16 -19.56 5.13
CA GLN A 51 -4.21 -19.77 6.12
C GLN A 51 -5.55 -20.16 5.51
N GLN A 52 -5.86 -19.64 4.33
CA GLN A 52 -7.09 -19.94 3.61
C GLN A 52 -6.97 -21.21 2.74
N GLU A 53 -5.82 -21.90 2.83
CA GLU A 53 -5.49 -23.06 2.01
C GLU A 53 -5.73 -22.79 0.52
N TRP A 54 -5.47 -21.53 0.10
CA TRP A 54 -5.58 -21.17 -1.29
C TRP A 54 -4.47 -21.91 -2.03
N GLY A 55 -4.88 -22.85 -2.88
CA GLY A 55 -3.98 -23.61 -3.74
C GLY A 55 -4.25 -23.33 -5.22
N ASP A 56 -3.76 -24.20 -6.08
CA ASP A 56 -3.87 -24.06 -7.53
C ASP A 56 -5.30 -23.82 -8.02
N LYS A 57 -6.29 -24.42 -7.36
CA LYS A 57 -7.70 -24.22 -7.70
C LYS A 57 -8.13 -22.75 -7.56
N LYS A 58 -7.72 -22.07 -6.49
CA LYS A 58 -8.07 -20.66 -6.26
C LYS A 58 -7.35 -19.75 -7.25
N ILE A 59 -6.10 -20.09 -7.59
CA ILE A 59 -5.34 -19.41 -8.64
C ILE A 59 -6.06 -19.52 -9.99
N GLN A 60 -6.52 -20.72 -10.36
CA GLN A 60 -7.26 -20.94 -11.61
C GLN A 60 -8.59 -20.18 -11.64
N GLU A 61 -9.33 -20.17 -10.52
CA GLU A 61 -10.55 -19.39 -10.36
C GLU A 61 -10.28 -17.91 -10.69
N TRP A 62 -9.36 -17.28 -9.97
CA TRP A 62 -8.99 -15.87 -10.17
C TRP A 62 -8.43 -15.57 -11.57
N ALA A 63 -7.69 -16.50 -12.19
CA ALA A 63 -7.18 -16.34 -13.54
C ALA A 63 -8.29 -16.24 -14.60
N THR A 64 -9.45 -16.84 -14.32
CA THR A 64 -10.63 -16.83 -15.20
C THR A 64 -11.68 -15.79 -14.82
N GLU A 65 -11.55 -15.18 -13.64
CA GLU A 65 -12.45 -14.12 -13.20
C GLU A 65 -12.22 -12.82 -13.97
N HIS A 66 -13.32 -12.18 -14.38
CA HIS A 66 -13.29 -10.90 -15.09
C HIS A 66 -13.49 -9.73 -14.11
N MET A 67 -12.65 -9.63 -13.09
CA MET A 67 -12.74 -8.60 -12.01
C MET A 67 -12.33 -7.19 -12.45
N ARG A 68 -12.00 -6.99 -13.73
CA ARG A 68 -11.70 -5.67 -14.29
C ARG A 68 -12.98 -4.91 -14.60
N THR A 69 -12.89 -3.59 -14.69
CA THR A 69 -14.02 -2.75 -15.10
C THR A 69 -14.62 -3.26 -16.42
N PRO A 70 -15.94 -3.53 -16.49
CA PRO A 70 -16.59 -4.00 -17.71
C PRO A 70 -16.43 -2.97 -18.84
N TYR A 71 -16.02 -3.42 -20.01
CA TYR A 71 -16.03 -2.58 -21.21
C TYR A 71 -17.47 -2.48 -21.72
N HIS A 72 -18.19 -1.42 -21.33
CA HIS A 72 -19.41 -1.04 -22.02
C HIS A 72 -19.02 -0.51 -23.41
N LYS A 73 -19.37 -1.24 -24.48
CA LYS A 73 -19.31 -0.67 -25.83
C LYS A 73 -20.27 0.51 -25.87
N LYS A 74 -19.75 1.70 -26.12
CA LYS A 74 -20.56 2.90 -26.28
C LYS A 74 -21.18 2.85 -27.69
N GLY A 75 -22.43 2.40 -27.80
CA GLY A 75 -23.23 2.51 -29.03
C GLY A 75 -23.80 1.21 -29.60
N GLU A 76 -24.58 0.47 -28.80
CA GLU A 76 -25.68 -0.38 -29.30
C GLU A 76 -27.01 0.25 -28.90
#